data_AF-A0A6G0TCQ7-F1
#
_entry.id   AF-A0A6G0TCQ7-F1
#
_cell.length_a   1.000
_cell.length_b   1.000
_cell.length_c   1.000
_cell.angle_alpha   90.00
_cell.angle_beta   90.00
_cell.angle_gamma   90.00
#
_symmetry.space_group_name_H-M   'P 1'
#
loop_
_entity.id
_entity.type
_entity.pdbx_description
1 polymer ?
#
loop_
_entity_poly.entity_id
_entity_poly.type
_entity_poly.pdbx_seq_one_letter_code
_entity_poly.pdbx_strand_id
1 'polypeptide(L)'
;MRVVALISGGKDSCYNMMQCIAAGHDIVALANLKPQSKDELDSYMYQSVGHQAVELYAEAMGLPLFRQRTNGVALQQEKIYTHTPEDEVEDLFDLLANVKTQIEFDAVAVGAILSDYQRLRVEDVCSRLGICSLSYLWRRDQKELLQEMIDCNIEAIVIKVAALGLDPTKHLGLRIDKLMPHLVKMGMLVCMPN
;
A
#
# COMPACT_ATOMS: atom_id res chain seq x y z
N MET A 1 -19.54 0.59 -3.63
CA MET A 1 -19.29 0.34 -2.20
C MET A 1 -18.62 1.56 -1.61
N ARG A 2 -18.79 1.78 -0.30
CA ARG A 2 -17.97 2.72 0.46
C ARG A 2 -16.67 2.05 0.86
N VAL A 3 -15.55 2.67 0.55
CA VAL A 3 -14.22 2.05 0.61
C VAL A 3 -13.32 2.85 1.53
N VAL A 4 -12.63 2.14 2.41
CA VAL A 4 -11.45 2.67 3.12
C VAL A 4 -10.21 2.28 2.34
N ALA A 5 -9.40 3.25 1.91
CA ALA A 5 -8.17 2.96 1.18
C ALA A 5 -6.98 2.81 2.15
N LEU A 6 -6.30 1.65 2.11
CA LEU A 6 -5.02 1.47 2.78
C LEU A 6 -3.93 2.16 1.96
N ILE A 7 -3.27 3.14 2.57
CA ILE A 7 -2.26 3.96 1.90
C ILE A 7 -0.89 3.85 2.56
N SER A 8 0.15 3.89 1.75
CA SER A 8 1.56 3.96 2.18
C SER A 8 2.23 5.29 1.84
N GLY A 9 1.61 6.11 0.98
CA GLY A 9 2.21 7.29 0.38
C GLY A 9 3.01 6.99 -0.90
N GLY A 10 3.01 5.73 -1.35
CA GLY A 10 3.65 5.29 -2.60
C GLY A 10 2.71 5.25 -3.81
N LYS A 11 3.31 5.13 -5.00
CA LYS A 11 2.61 5.07 -6.30
C LYS A 11 1.50 4.03 -6.36
N ASP A 12 1.71 2.87 -5.74
CA ASP A 12 0.81 1.72 -5.85
C ASP A 12 -0.49 1.98 -5.08
N SER A 13 -0.38 2.58 -3.89
CA SER A 13 -1.57 3.00 -3.14
C SER A 13 -2.36 4.11 -3.86
N CYS A 14 -1.67 5.07 -4.49
CA CYS A 14 -2.31 6.11 -5.28
C CYS A 14 -3.07 5.52 -6.48
N TYR A 15 -2.41 4.66 -7.27
CA TYR A 15 -3.04 4.03 -8.42
C TYR A 15 -4.19 3.10 -8.01
N ASN A 16 -4.05 2.36 -6.91
CA ASN A 16 -5.13 1.52 -6.41
C ASN A 16 -6.39 2.33 -6.03
N MET A 17 -6.23 3.54 -5.48
CA MET A 17 -7.35 4.45 -5.26
C MET A 17 -8.01 4.87 -6.57
N MET A 18 -7.22 5.19 -7.61
CA MET A 18 -7.76 5.49 -8.95
C MET A 18 -8.56 4.32 -9.51
N GLN A 19 -8.08 3.08 -9.34
CA GLN A 19 -8.81 1.87 -9.76
C GLN A 19 -10.12 1.68 -8.98
N CYS A 20 -10.15 2.00 -7.69
CA CYS A 20 -11.39 1.96 -6.91
C CYS A 20 -12.43 2.94 -7.44
N ILE A 21 -12.03 4.17 -7.75
CA ILE A 21 -12.91 5.18 -8.34
C ILE A 21 -13.38 4.73 -9.73
N ALA A 22 -12.48 4.22 -10.57
CA ALA A 22 -12.80 3.72 -11.90
C ALA A 22 -13.80 2.53 -11.86
N ALA A 23 -13.75 1.71 -10.81
CA ALA A 23 -14.71 0.64 -10.55
C ALA A 23 -16.07 1.13 -9.98
N GLY A 24 -16.27 2.44 -9.87
CA GLY A 24 -17.50 3.04 -9.36
C GLY A 24 -17.66 2.94 -7.84
N HIS A 25 -16.56 2.84 -7.10
CA HIS A 25 -16.57 2.88 -5.64
C HIS A 25 -16.32 4.28 -5.12
N ASP A 26 -16.79 4.53 -3.89
CA ASP A 26 -16.64 5.81 -3.20
C ASP A 26 -15.62 5.64 -2.08
N ILE A 27 -14.52 6.39 -2.14
CA ILE A 27 -13.49 6.33 -1.10
C ILE A 27 -13.89 7.29 0.01
N VAL A 28 -14.28 6.73 1.15
CA VAL A 28 -14.84 7.51 2.28
C VAL A 28 -13.80 7.85 3.33
N ALA A 29 -12.68 7.14 3.36
CA ALA A 29 -11.56 7.43 4.26
C ALA A 29 -10.26 6.78 3.80
N LEU A 30 -9.17 7.27 4.39
CA LEU A 30 -7.83 6.73 4.26
C LEU A 30 -7.41 6.09 5.58
N ALA A 31 -6.70 4.97 5.51
CA ALA A 31 -6.16 4.29 6.67
C ALA A 31 -4.67 3.94 6.45
N ASN A 32 -3.86 4.13 7.50
CA ASN A 32 -2.42 3.86 7.45
C ASN A 32 -1.92 3.36 8.81
N LEU A 33 -1.23 2.22 8.80
CA LEU A 33 -0.39 1.83 9.92
C LEU A 33 0.98 2.50 9.77
N LYS A 34 1.43 3.13 10.85
CA LYS A 34 2.73 3.81 10.90
C LYS A 34 3.66 3.13 11.91
N PRO A 35 4.95 3.00 11.61
CA PRO A 35 5.91 2.46 12.57
C PRO A 35 5.99 3.28 13.85
N GLN A 36 6.36 2.61 14.94
CA GLN A 36 6.62 3.25 16.23
C GLN A 36 7.95 4.04 16.24
N SER A 37 8.99 3.55 15.55
CA SER A 37 10.30 4.21 15.36
C SER A 37 10.52 4.69 13.93
N LYS A 38 11.39 5.69 13.74
CA LYS A 38 11.79 6.17 12.40
C LYS A 38 12.79 5.22 11.71
N ASP A 39 13.44 4.37 12.49
CA ASP A 39 14.41 3.39 12.02
C ASP A 39 13.70 2.07 11.68
N GLU A 40 14.28 1.38 10.70
CA GLU A 40 13.77 0.27 9.89
C GLU A 40 12.69 -0.61 10.54
N LEU A 41 11.58 -0.78 9.80
CA LEU A 41 10.53 -1.74 10.13
C LEU A 41 10.98 -3.15 9.73
N ASP A 42 10.89 -4.09 10.67
CA ASP A 42 10.89 -5.53 10.37
C ASP A 42 9.50 -6.01 9.89
N SER A 43 8.82 -5.19 9.07
CA SER A 43 7.47 -5.43 8.55
C SER A 43 7.49 -5.82 7.08
N TYR A 44 6.74 -6.87 6.74
CA TYR A 44 6.49 -7.25 5.34
C TYR A 44 5.32 -6.46 4.73
N MET A 45 4.58 -5.71 5.54
CA MET A 45 3.35 -5.00 5.15
C MET A 45 3.58 -3.51 4.86
N TYR A 46 4.41 -2.82 5.64
CA TYR A 46 4.41 -1.35 5.68
C TYR A 46 5.74 -0.72 5.29
N GLN A 47 5.68 0.37 4.52
CA GLN A 47 6.84 1.17 4.14
C GLN A 47 7.15 2.24 5.19
N SER A 48 8.42 2.37 5.57
CA SER A 48 8.91 3.42 6.48
C SER A 48 9.20 4.76 5.78
N VAL A 49 9.52 4.71 4.48
CA VAL A 49 9.92 5.88 3.67
C VAL A 49 8.68 6.59 3.11
N GLY A 50 8.62 7.92 3.24
CA GLY A 50 7.54 8.73 2.67
C GLY A 50 6.28 8.84 3.53
N HIS A 51 6.30 8.38 4.79
CA HIS A 51 5.15 8.45 5.72
C HIS A 51 4.61 9.87 5.98
N GLN A 52 5.38 10.92 5.65
CA GLN A 52 4.97 12.33 5.72
C GLN A 52 3.97 12.67 4.59
N ALA A 53 4.06 11.99 3.44
CA ALA A 53 3.16 12.22 2.31
C ALA A 53 1.74 11.67 2.55
N VAL A 54 1.58 10.74 3.50
CA VAL A 54 0.29 10.14 3.86
C VAL A 54 -0.72 11.21 4.35
N GLU A 55 -0.26 12.18 5.14
CA GLU A 55 -1.13 13.26 5.62
C GLU A 55 -1.53 14.21 4.49
N LEU A 56 -0.61 14.46 3.55
CA LEU A 56 -0.88 15.27 2.36
C LEU A 56 -1.91 14.62 1.42
N TYR A 57 -1.99 13.28 1.37
CA TYR A 57 -3.05 12.60 0.60
C TYR A 57 -4.42 12.92 1.17
N ALA A 58 -4.57 12.85 2.50
CA ALA A 58 -5.83 13.14 3.17
C ALA A 58 -6.27 14.59 2.96
N GLU A 59 -5.33 15.53 3.10
CA GLU A 59 -5.56 16.95 2.85
C GLU A 59 -5.97 17.21 1.40
N ALA A 60 -5.23 16.66 0.44
CA ALA A 60 -5.50 16.85 -0.99
C ALA A 60 -6.84 16.24 -1.43
N MET A 61 -7.25 15.12 -0.83
CA MET A 61 -8.51 14.44 -1.13
C MET A 61 -9.70 14.98 -0.31
N GLY A 62 -9.45 15.76 0.76
CA GLY A 62 -10.49 16.18 1.68
C GLY A 62 -11.15 15.03 2.44
N LEU A 63 -10.40 13.95 2.70
CA LEU A 63 -10.91 12.72 3.33
C LEU A 63 -10.37 12.54 4.76
N PRO A 64 -11.15 11.91 5.66
CA PRO A 64 -10.66 11.56 6.98
C PRO A 64 -9.52 10.53 6.89
N LEU A 65 -8.49 10.72 7.72
CA LEU A 65 -7.32 9.85 7.79
C LEU A 65 -7.21 9.20 9.17
N PHE A 66 -7.28 7.87 9.19
CA PHE A 66 -7.10 7.05 10.38
C PHE A 66 -5.66 6.52 10.40
N ARG A 67 -4.91 6.89 11.44
CA ARG A 67 -3.54 6.39 11.63
C ARG A 67 -3.40 5.71 12.97
N GLN A 68 -2.87 4.48 12.94
CA GLN A 68 -2.53 3.73 14.14
C GLN A 68 -1.04 3.35 14.10
N ARG A 69 -0.41 3.29 15.27
CA ARG A 69 0.96 2.80 15.38
C ARG A 69 0.95 1.28 15.29
N THR A 70 1.93 0.72 14.59
CA THR A 70 2.20 -0.71 14.56
C THR A 70 3.58 -0.98 15.15
N ASN A 71 3.69 -2.10 15.87
CA ASN A 71 5.00 -2.64 16.25
C ASN A 71 5.69 -3.29 15.04
N GLY A 72 4.93 -3.59 13.98
CA GLY A 72 5.41 -4.10 12.70
C GLY A 72 6.05 -5.49 12.80
N VAL A 73 5.70 -6.27 13.83
CA VAL A 73 6.30 -7.58 14.06
C VAL A 73 5.50 -8.64 13.30
N ALA A 74 6.11 -9.22 12.27
CA ALA A 74 5.55 -10.33 11.51
C ALA A 74 5.90 -11.68 12.18
N LEU A 75 5.11 -12.09 13.15
CA LEU A 75 5.25 -13.37 13.87
C LEU A 75 4.75 -14.54 13.03
N GLN A 76 3.66 -14.35 12.30
CA GLN A 76 3.03 -15.36 11.47
C GLN A 76 3.38 -15.12 10.00
N GLN A 77 4.25 -15.98 9.46
CA GLN A 77 4.76 -15.89 8.09
C GLN A 77 4.19 -16.95 7.15
N GLU A 78 3.37 -17.88 7.66
CA GLU A 78 2.75 -18.92 6.86
C GLU A 78 1.73 -18.35 5.87
N LYS A 79 1.49 -19.07 4.78
CA LYS A 79 0.57 -18.62 3.72
C LYS A 79 -0.83 -18.30 4.26
N ILE A 80 -1.36 -19.15 5.14
CA ILE A 80 -2.65 -18.96 5.77
C ILE A 80 -2.42 -18.27 7.11
N TYR A 81 -3.08 -17.14 7.32
CA TYR A 81 -3.00 -16.47 8.61
C TYR A 81 -3.76 -17.30 9.64
N THR A 82 -3.13 -17.50 10.80
CA THR A 82 -3.80 -17.98 12.00
C THR A 82 -3.68 -16.85 13.01
N HIS A 83 -4.79 -16.50 13.66
CA HIS A 83 -4.82 -15.46 14.68
C HIS A 83 -3.65 -15.64 15.65
N THR A 84 -2.73 -14.69 15.60
CA THR A 84 -1.49 -14.70 16.37
C THR A 84 -1.44 -13.38 17.12
N PRO A 85 -1.67 -13.40 18.45
CA PRO A 85 -1.57 -12.18 19.25
C PRO A 85 -0.22 -11.49 19.03
N GLU A 86 -0.22 -10.15 19.04
CA GLU A 86 0.97 -9.30 18.86
C GLU A 86 1.56 -9.27 17.43
N ASP A 87 0.94 -9.96 16.47
CA ASP A 87 1.32 -9.90 15.07
C ASP A 87 0.79 -8.61 14.38
N GLU A 88 1.53 -8.10 13.40
CA GLU A 88 1.19 -6.88 12.64
C GLU A 88 -0.19 -6.92 11.95
N VAL A 89 -0.75 -8.11 11.74
CA VAL A 89 -2.10 -8.29 11.19
C VAL A 89 -3.18 -7.88 12.19
N GLU A 90 -2.95 -8.09 13.49
CA GLU A 90 -3.88 -7.66 14.54
C GLU A 90 -3.87 -6.13 14.69
N ASP A 91 -2.72 -5.48 14.49
CA ASP A 91 -2.66 -4.01 14.41
C ASP A 91 -3.57 -3.46 13.30
N LEU A 92 -3.63 -4.16 12.15
CA LEU A 92 -4.50 -3.79 11.04
C LEU A 92 -5.97 -4.02 11.37
N PHE A 93 -6.27 -5.14 12.03
CA PHE A 93 -7.61 -5.43 12.52
C PHE A 93 -8.11 -4.32 13.45
N ASP A 94 -7.30 -3.93 14.44
CA ASP A 94 -7.65 -2.89 15.41
C ASP A 94 -7.86 -1.53 14.74
N LEU A 95 -7.01 -1.16 13.78
CA LEU A 95 -7.17 0.06 13.00
C LEU A 95 -8.52 0.08 12.28
N LEU A 96 -8.84 -0.98 11.53
CA LEU A 96 -10.08 -1.05 10.74
C LEU A 96 -11.33 -1.21 11.61
N ALA A 97 -11.23 -1.92 12.73
CA ALA A 97 -12.28 -2.00 13.75
C ALA A 97 -12.56 -0.61 14.32
N ASN A 98 -11.53 0.17 14.63
CA ASN A 98 -11.67 1.55 15.10
C ASN A 98 -12.32 2.44 14.04
N VAL A 99 -11.90 2.36 12.78
CA VAL A 99 -12.55 3.09 11.66
C VAL A 99 -14.04 2.75 11.59
N LYS A 100 -14.42 1.48 11.75
CA LYS A 100 -15.82 1.02 11.73
C LYS A 100 -16.70 1.65 12.81
N THR A 101 -16.12 2.05 13.94
CA THR A 101 -16.86 2.73 15.02
C THR A 101 -17.16 4.19 14.71
N GLN A 102 -16.46 4.78 13.73
CA GLN A 102 -16.53 6.21 13.42
C GLN A 102 -17.20 6.49 12.08
N ILE A 103 -17.03 5.60 11.10
CA ILE A 103 -17.64 5.71 9.77
C ILE A 103 -18.10 4.35 9.26
N GLU A 104 -19.14 4.37 8.44
CA GLU A 104 -19.61 3.16 7.78
C GLU A 104 -18.90 2.94 6.44
N PHE A 105 -18.41 1.72 6.22
CA PHE A 105 -17.79 1.29 4.97
C PHE A 105 -17.99 -0.21 4.75
N ASP A 106 -17.94 -0.62 3.49
CA ASP A 106 -18.27 -1.98 3.06
C ASP A 106 -17.02 -2.74 2.58
N ALA A 107 -15.95 -2.02 2.26
CA ALA A 107 -14.74 -2.62 1.70
C ALA A 107 -13.45 -1.86 2.05
N VAL A 108 -12.33 -2.57 1.97
CA VAL A 108 -10.98 -2.03 2.12
C VAL A 108 -10.20 -2.25 0.84
N ALA A 109 -9.54 -1.20 0.35
CA ALA A 109 -8.71 -1.29 -0.84
C ALA A 109 -7.22 -1.33 -0.48
N VAL A 110 -6.49 -2.31 -1.04
CA VAL A 110 -5.06 -2.52 -0.81
C VAL A 110 -4.27 -2.49 -2.13
N GLY A 111 -3.16 -1.74 -2.14
CA GLY A 111 -2.27 -1.62 -3.30
C GLY A 111 -1.22 -2.73 -3.43
N ALA A 112 -1.53 -3.96 -3.01
CA ALA A 112 -0.59 -5.09 -3.11
C ALA A 112 -0.55 -5.64 -4.54
N ILE A 113 0.66 -5.80 -5.10
CA ILE A 113 0.85 -6.28 -6.49
C ILE A 113 1.23 -7.77 -6.52
N LEU A 114 2.41 -8.14 -6.03
CA LEU A 114 2.87 -9.54 -6.03
C LEU A 114 2.81 -10.22 -4.67
N SER A 115 2.67 -9.45 -3.59
CA SER A 115 2.73 -10.01 -2.24
C SER A 115 1.43 -10.75 -1.90
N ASP A 116 1.45 -12.07 -2.06
CA ASP A 116 0.39 -12.95 -1.56
C ASP A 116 0.26 -12.82 -0.03
N TYR A 117 1.38 -12.56 0.67
CA TYR A 117 1.37 -12.26 2.11
C TYR A 117 0.44 -11.08 2.42
N GLN A 118 0.72 -9.91 1.81
CA GLN A 118 -0.06 -8.70 2.05
C GLN A 118 -1.53 -8.88 1.70
N ARG A 119 -1.81 -9.46 0.55
CA ARG A 119 -3.19 -9.70 0.12
C ARG A 119 -3.94 -10.59 1.11
N LEU A 120 -3.38 -11.75 1.45
CA LEU A 120 -4.07 -12.74 2.30
C LEU A 120 -4.28 -12.22 3.72
N ARG A 121 -3.37 -11.39 4.25
CA ARG A 121 -3.54 -10.75 5.56
C ARG A 121 -4.67 -9.72 5.56
N VAL A 122 -4.75 -8.87 4.54
CA VAL A 122 -5.86 -7.92 4.42
C VAL A 122 -7.19 -8.67 4.23
N GLU A 123 -7.20 -9.74 3.43
CA GLU A 123 -8.39 -10.58 3.25
C GLU A 123 -8.86 -11.25 4.54
N ASP A 124 -7.95 -11.76 5.37
CA ASP A 124 -8.27 -12.33 6.68
C ASP A 124 -8.95 -11.30 7.59
N VAL A 125 -8.34 -10.11 7.73
CA VAL A 125 -8.88 -9.02 8.55
C VAL A 125 -10.25 -8.59 8.04
N CYS A 126 -10.41 -8.43 6.72
CA CYS A 126 -11.68 -8.06 6.10
C CYS A 126 -12.78 -9.11 6.37
N SER A 127 -12.43 -10.40 6.25
CA SER A 127 -13.33 -11.51 6.54
C SER A 127 -13.82 -11.47 7.99
N ARG A 128 -12.91 -11.29 8.95
CA ARG A 128 -13.24 -11.18 10.38
C ARG A 128 -14.11 -9.97 10.71
N LEU A 129 -13.92 -8.86 9.99
CA LEU A 129 -14.72 -7.65 10.14
C LEU A 129 -16.02 -7.68 9.31
N GLY A 130 -16.27 -8.70 8.50
CA GLY A 130 -17.46 -8.80 7.65
C GLY A 130 -17.51 -7.72 6.57
N ILE A 131 -16.38 -7.41 5.94
CA ILE A 131 -16.24 -6.43 4.84
C ILE A 131 -15.46 -7.05 3.68
N CYS A 132 -15.51 -6.42 2.50
CA CYS A 132 -14.81 -6.92 1.31
C CYS A 132 -13.37 -6.40 1.23
N SER A 133 -12.44 -7.24 0.78
CA SER A 133 -11.09 -6.80 0.38
C SER A 133 -11.04 -6.56 -1.14
N LEU A 134 -10.50 -5.41 -1.54
CA LEU A 134 -10.32 -5.00 -2.93
C LEU A 134 -8.83 -4.88 -3.25
N SER A 135 -8.34 -5.76 -4.14
CA SER A 135 -6.94 -5.87 -4.52
C SER A 135 -6.77 -5.77 -6.04
N TYR A 136 -7.07 -4.62 -6.64
CA TYR A 136 -7.11 -4.46 -8.10
C TYR A 136 -5.77 -4.66 -8.80
N LEU A 137 -4.67 -4.43 -8.09
CA LEU A 137 -3.33 -4.52 -8.65
C LEU A 137 -2.73 -5.93 -8.52
N TRP A 138 -3.40 -6.84 -7.81
CA TRP A 138 -2.85 -8.14 -7.47
C TRP A 138 -2.64 -9.02 -8.70
N ARG A 139 -1.42 -9.56 -8.85
CA ARG A 139 -0.95 -10.38 -9.96
C ARG A 139 -1.12 -9.77 -11.36
N ARG A 140 -1.30 -8.45 -11.45
CA ARG A 140 -1.22 -7.74 -12.72
C ARG A 140 0.23 -7.62 -13.19
N ASP A 141 0.41 -7.56 -14.50
CA ASP A 141 1.73 -7.36 -15.09
C ASP A 141 2.29 -6.00 -14.67
N GLN A 142 3.52 -6.02 -14.15
CA GLN A 142 4.12 -4.83 -13.54
C GLN A 142 4.51 -3.78 -14.58
N LYS A 143 4.82 -4.19 -15.82
CA LYS A 143 5.14 -3.26 -16.90
C LYS A 143 3.88 -2.55 -17.34
N GLU A 144 2.79 -3.29 -17.49
CA GLU A 144 1.48 -2.73 -17.78
C GLU A 144 1.05 -1.76 -16.67
N LEU A 145 1.11 -2.18 -15.40
CA LEU A 145 0.78 -1.30 -14.27
C LEU A 145 1.61 -0.02 -14.27
N LEU A 146 2.92 -0.12 -14.49
CA LEU A 146 3.79 1.05 -14.50
C LEU A 146 3.47 1.99 -15.68
N GLN A 147 3.18 1.42 -16.84
CA GLN A 147 2.77 2.19 -18.01
C GLN A 147 1.42 2.87 -17.76
N GLU A 148 0.43 2.15 -17.24
CA GLU A 148 -0.89 2.69 -16.90
C GLU A 148 -0.77 3.83 -15.88
N MET A 149 0.07 3.70 -14.85
CA MET A 149 0.34 4.79 -13.89
C MET A 149 0.91 6.04 -14.58
N ILE A 150 1.81 5.87 -15.54
CA ILE A 150 2.38 6.98 -16.32
C ILE A 150 1.31 7.61 -17.20
N ASP A 151 0.50 6.80 -17.88
CA ASP A 151 -0.57 7.24 -18.77
C ASP A 151 -1.71 7.94 -18.01
N CYS A 152 -1.91 7.57 -16.73
CA CYS A 152 -2.79 8.26 -15.78
C CYS A 152 -2.18 9.54 -15.18
N ASN A 153 -1.01 9.98 -15.65
CA ASN A 153 -0.28 11.15 -15.17
C ASN A 153 0.09 11.10 -13.67
N ILE A 154 0.32 9.90 -13.11
CA ILE A 154 0.87 9.79 -11.76
C ILE A 154 2.34 10.23 -11.78
N GLU A 155 2.63 11.36 -11.13
CA GLU A 155 3.98 11.88 -10.98
C GLU A 155 4.74 11.20 -9.84
N ALA A 156 5.06 9.91 -10.00
CA ALA A 156 5.82 9.16 -9.01
C ALA A 156 7.32 9.50 -9.07
N ILE A 157 7.88 9.94 -7.93
CA ILE A 157 9.30 10.28 -7.77
C ILE A 157 10.02 9.19 -6.98
N VAL A 158 11.22 8.81 -7.42
CA VAL A 158 12.03 7.77 -6.79
C VAL A 158 12.74 8.33 -5.55
N ILE A 159 12.37 7.84 -4.38
CA ILE A 159 12.91 8.31 -3.08
C ILE A 159 13.84 7.31 -2.39
N LYS A 160 13.89 6.06 -2.86
CA LYS A 160 14.79 5.01 -2.40
C LYS A 160 15.10 4.07 -3.56
N VAL A 161 16.32 3.57 -3.60
CA VAL A 161 16.74 2.46 -4.48
C VAL A 161 17.45 1.40 -3.64
N ALA A 162 17.14 0.13 -3.86
CA ALA A 162 17.68 -1.00 -3.08
C ALA A 162 17.95 -2.23 -3.96
N ALA A 163 18.18 -2.02 -5.26
CA ALA A 163 18.38 -3.08 -6.24
C ALA A 163 19.72 -2.93 -6.96
N LEU A 164 20.38 -4.06 -7.23
CA LEU A 164 21.59 -4.09 -8.03
C LEU A 164 21.31 -3.49 -9.42
N GLY A 165 22.15 -2.55 -9.86
CA GLY A 165 21.97 -1.83 -11.13
C GLY A 165 21.20 -0.51 -11.01
N LEU A 166 20.65 -0.19 -9.82
CA LEU A 166 20.19 1.15 -9.50
C LEU A 166 21.26 1.92 -8.71
N ASP A 167 21.79 2.96 -9.33
CA ASP A 167 22.72 3.92 -8.73
C ASP A 167 21.95 5.07 -8.04
N PRO A 168 22.06 5.24 -6.71
CA PRO A 168 21.40 6.32 -5.99
C PRO A 168 21.72 7.70 -6.54
N THR A 169 22.96 7.93 -7.00
CA THR A 169 23.40 9.24 -7.50
C THR A 169 22.78 9.60 -8.84
N LYS A 170 22.31 8.61 -9.60
CA LYS A 170 21.72 8.78 -10.93
C LYS A 170 20.20 8.69 -10.92
N HIS A 171 19.64 7.89 -10.02
CA HIS A 171 18.23 7.51 -10.09
C HIS A 171 17.35 8.11 -9.00
N LEU A 172 17.90 8.52 -7.85
CA LEU A 172 17.09 9.22 -6.84
C LEU A 172 16.62 10.57 -7.37
N GLY A 173 15.37 10.92 -7.05
CA GLY A 173 14.72 12.15 -7.50
C GLY A 173 14.21 12.10 -8.95
N LEU A 174 14.51 11.04 -9.72
CA LEU A 174 13.91 10.88 -11.04
C LEU A 174 12.43 10.53 -10.94
N ARG A 175 11.65 11.03 -11.90
CA ARG A 175 10.30 10.56 -12.14
C ARG A 175 10.32 9.15 -12.74
N ILE A 176 9.27 8.39 -12.45
CA ILE A 176 9.17 7.00 -12.88
C ILE A 176 9.15 6.84 -14.40
N ASP A 177 8.57 7.80 -15.13
CA ASP A 177 8.55 7.82 -16.61
C ASP A 177 9.95 7.94 -17.20
N LYS A 178 10.85 8.66 -16.52
CA LYS A 178 12.25 8.78 -16.92
C LYS A 178 13.08 7.56 -16.57
N LEU A 179 12.74 6.88 -15.47
CA LEU A 179 13.45 5.68 -15.02
C LEU A 179 13.00 4.41 -15.75
N MET A 180 11.76 4.36 -16.24
CA MET A 180 11.14 3.17 -16.84
C MET A 180 11.98 2.48 -17.94
N PRO A 181 12.61 3.19 -18.90
CA PRO A 181 13.44 2.54 -19.92
C PRO A 181 14.62 1.76 -19.34
N HIS A 182 15.19 2.23 -18.22
CA HIS A 182 16.28 1.56 -17.50
C HIS A 182 15.78 0.31 -16.79
N LEU A 183 14.63 0.41 -16.12
CA LEU A 183 13.97 -0.70 -15.40
C LEU A 183 13.64 -1.86 -16.34
N VAL A 184 13.08 -1.56 -17.52
CA VAL A 184 12.76 -2.56 -18.53
C VAL A 184 14.03 -3.27 -19.04
N LYS A 185 15.13 -2.54 -19.26
CA LYS A 185 16.40 -3.14 -19.68
C LYS A 185 17.00 -4.07 -18.63
N MET A 186 16.81 -3.74 -17.36
CA MET A 186 17.28 -4.56 -16.24
C MET A 186 16.43 -5.82 -16.04
N GLY A 187 15.28 -5.95 -16.70
CA GLY A 187 14.27 -6.96 -16.35
C GLY A 187 13.70 -6.76 -14.94
N MET A 188 13.91 -5.58 -14.34
CA MET A 188 13.50 -5.24 -12.99
C MET A 188 12.34 -4.26 -13.07
N LEU A 189 11.11 -4.76 -13.04
CA LEU A 189 9.94 -3.92 -12.89
C LEU A 189 9.71 -3.70 -11.39
N VAL A 190 9.69 -2.43 -10.99
CA VAL A 190 9.90 -1.96 -9.62
C VAL A 190 8.67 -2.20 -8.77
N CYS A 191 8.60 -3.40 -8.22
CA CYS A 191 7.83 -3.79 -7.04
C CYS A 191 8.52 -5.01 -6.42
N MET A 192 9.72 -4.83 -5.86
CA MET A 192 10.27 -5.87 -4.99
C MET A 192 9.67 -5.67 -3.59
N PRO A 193 8.90 -6.62 -3.05
CA PRO A 193 8.81 -6.74 -1.60
C PRO A 193 10.24 -7.01 -1.09
N ASN A 194 10.55 -6.47 0.09
CA ASN A 194 11.70 -6.98 0.85
C ASN A 194 11.52 -8.47 1.11
#